data_AF-A0A9P7CG21-F1
#
_entry.id   AF-A0A9P7CG21-F1
#
_cell.length_a   1.000
_cell.length_b   1.000
_cell.length_c   1.000
_cell.angle_alpha   90.00
_cell.angle_beta   90.00
_cell.angle_gamma   90.00
#
_symmetry.space_group_name_H-M   'P 1'
#
loop_
_entity.id
_entity.type
_entity.pdbx_description
1 polymer ?
#
loop_
_entity_poly.entity_id
_entity_poly.type
_entity_poly.pdbx_seq_one_letter_code
_entity_poly.pdbx_strand_id
1 'polypeptide(L)'
;MIPFQLYYDIVSCRVKYEEGFVQIGPGRIITKPELLWTTADKAIIIPTDYSLCIGFSLQSGTLLLLQCFWNYLIKLVAGARFMSSKEFKVYIIWTIVNIILFPVLQFNFSRKIYDFTYKEIMPELFYGLGKIIHHLNAGYKNDTAFMTHRIRYYQDLNLVLSVSLFLFSTALITLTADGLTETKKLNRSKFYSDFLICNVNVLLMAIWIIVILILHPKPETRETTTPDVKNIV
;
A
#
# COMPACT_ATOMS: atom_id res chain seq x y z
N MET A 1 6.42 -5.84 -3.35
CA MET A 1 5.12 -5.35 -3.84
C MET A 1 5.25 -4.66 -5.21
N ILE A 2 6.26 -3.79 -5.44
CA ILE A 2 6.52 -3.18 -6.77
C ILE A 2 6.50 -4.19 -7.94
N PRO A 3 7.18 -5.35 -7.90
CA PRO A 3 7.17 -6.28 -9.05
C PRO A 3 5.80 -6.90 -9.31
N PHE A 4 5.02 -7.16 -8.26
CA PHE A 4 3.67 -7.71 -8.36
C PHE A 4 2.68 -6.67 -8.88
N GLN A 5 2.79 -5.42 -8.42
CA GLN A 5 2.00 -4.31 -8.94
C GLN A 5 2.32 -4.05 -10.41
N LEU A 6 3.61 -4.00 -10.77
CA LEU A 6 4.04 -3.79 -12.15
C LEU A 6 3.54 -4.91 -13.07
N TYR A 7 3.60 -6.17 -12.61
CA TYR A 7 3.03 -7.30 -13.35
C TYR A 7 1.52 -7.14 -13.56
N TYR A 8 0.78 -6.79 -12.50
CA TYR A 8 -0.65 -6.51 -12.58
C TYR A 8 -0.95 -5.39 -13.59
N ASP A 9 -0.25 -4.26 -13.50
CA ASP A 9 -0.48 -3.10 -14.37
C ASP A 9 -0.19 -3.43 -15.84
N ILE A 10 0.90 -4.16 -16.13
CA ILE A 10 1.27 -4.55 -17.50
C ILE A 10 0.20 -5.48 -18.09
N VAL A 11 -0.19 -6.53 -17.35
CA VAL A 11 -1.15 -7.52 -17.84
C VAL A 11 -2.54 -6.89 -18.01
N SER A 12 -2.99 -6.11 -17.03
CA SER A 12 -4.27 -5.39 -17.08
C SER A 12 -4.30 -4.36 -18.19
N CYS A 13 -3.20 -3.66 -18.44
CA CYS A 13 -3.06 -2.75 -19.59
C CYS A 13 -3.20 -3.53 -20.90
N ARG A 14 -2.41 -4.59 -21.08
CA ARG A 14 -2.45 -5.44 -22.28
C ARG A 14 -3.88 -5.92 -22.58
N VAL A 15 -4.55 -6.55 -21.60
CA VAL A 15 -5.91 -7.09 -21.77
C VAL A 15 -6.89 -5.98 -22.12
N LYS A 16 -6.86 -4.85 -21.42
CA LYS A 16 -7.78 -3.72 -21.65
C LYS A 16 -7.61 -3.08 -23.03
N TYR A 17 -6.40 -3.08 -23.59
CA TYR A 17 -6.13 -2.51 -24.92
C TYR A 17 -6.36 -3.53 -26.06
N GLU A 18 -6.08 -4.81 -25.85
CA GLU A 18 -6.32 -5.87 -26.86
C GLU A 18 -7.82 -6.19 -27.01
N GLU A 19 -8.58 -6.25 -25.92
CA GLU A 19 -10.01 -6.57 -25.95
C GLU A 19 -10.89 -5.42 -26.50
N GLY A 20 -10.39 -4.18 -26.39
CA GLY A 20 -10.97 -2.99 -27.00
C GLY A 20 -12.30 -2.53 -26.41
N PHE A 21 -13.10 -1.87 -27.24
CA PHE A 21 -14.37 -1.25 -26.86
C PHE A 21 -15.56 -1.98 -27.51
N VAL A 22 -16.69 -2.00 -26.81
CA VAL A 22 -17.96 -2.50 -27.34
C VAL A 22 -19.00 -1.40 -27.31
N GLN A 23 -19.79 -1.32 -28.38
CA GLN A 23 -20.93 -0.43 -28.48
C GLN A 23 -22.18 -1.18 -28.00
N ILE A 24 -22.73 -0.76 -26.86
CA ILE A 24 -23.92 -1.38 -26.24
C ILE A 24 -25.23 -0.66 -26.66
N GLY A 25 -25.12 0.44 -27.39
CA GLY A 25 -26.25 1.18 -27.94
C GLY A 25 -25.81 2.35 -28.82
N PRO A 26 -26.74 3.12 -29.42
CA PRO A 26 -26.40 4.26 -30.26
C PRO A 26 -25.57 5.29 -29.47
N GLY A 27 -24.35 5.57 -29.95
CA GLY A 27 -23.44 6.57 -29.36
C GLY A 27 -22.77 6.19 -28.02
N ARG A 28 -23.06 5.01 -27.44
CA ARG A 28 -22.52 4.60 -26.13
C ARG A 28 -21.45 3.53 -26.29
N ILE A 29 -20.21 3.98 -26.47
CA ILE A 29 -19.01 3.14 -26.51
C ILE A 29 -18.51 2.98 -25.08
N ILE A 30 -18.38 1.75 -24.62
CA ILE A 30 -17.76 1.44 -23.32
C ILE A 30 -16.63 0.43 -23.51
N THR A 31 -15.71 0.39 -22.55
CA THR A 31 -14.69 -0.68 -22.52
C THR A 31 -15.40 -2.03 -22.45
N LYS A 32 -14.94 -3.01 -23.22
CA LYS A 32 -15.55 -4.33 -23.25
C LYS A 32 -15.62 -4.89 -21.81
N PRO A 33 -16.81 -5.24 -21.30
CA PRO A 33 -16.95 -5.80 -19.96
C PRO A 33 -16.33 -7.20 -19.89
N GLU A 34 -15.86 -7.59 -18.71
CA GLU A 34 -15.16 -8.86 -18.48
C GLU A 34 -15.95 -10.09 -18.95
N LEU A 35 -17.28 -10.06 -18.84
CA LEU A 35 -18.17 -11.11 -19.36
C LEU A 35 -17.98 -11.38 -20.86
N LEU A 36 -17.63 -10.37 -21.65
CA LEU A 36 -17.45 -10.45 -23.11
C LEU A 36 -15.99 -10.68 -23.53
N TRP A 37 -15.04 -10.76 -22.59
CA TRP A 37 -13.65 -11.07 -22.91
C TRP A 37 -13.48 -12.50 -23.42
N THR A 38 -12.45 -12.69 -24.23
CA THR A 38 -11.98 -13.98 -24.72
C THR A 38 -11.62 -14.89 -23.55
N THR A 39 -11.78 -16.20 -23.76
CA THR A 39 -11.51 -17.20 -22.72
C THR A 39 -10.03 -17.23 -22.31
N ALA A 40 -9.13 -16.87 -23.24
CA ALA A 40 -7.71 -16.77 -23.00
C ALA A 40 -7.37 -15.61 -22.03
N ASP A 41 -7.94 -14.43 -22.26
CA ASP A 41 -7.70 -13.27 -21.40
C ASP A 41 -8.35 -13.43 -20.02
N LYS A 42 -9.55 -14.02 -19.95
CA LYS A 42 -10.17 -14.40 -18.66
C LYS A 42 -9.28 -15.33 -17.82
N ALA A 43 -8.56 -16.25 -18.47
CA ALA A 43 -7.68 -17.18 -17.78
C ALA A 43 -6.42 -16.51 -17.22
N ILE A 44 -5.96 -15.40 -17.81
CA ILE A 44 -4.76 -14.68 -17.36
C ILE A 44 -5.04 -13.70 -16.22
N ILE A 45 -6.28 -13.23 -16.06
CA ILE A 45 -6.68 -12.30 -15.00
C ILE A 45 -6.67 -12.97 -13.63
N ILE A 46 -7.20 -14.17 -13.53
CA ILE A 46 -7.25 -14.90 -12.26
C ILE A 46 -5.88 -15.00 -11.57
N PRO A 47 -4.81 -15.50 -12.21
CA PRO A 47 -3.49 -15.56 -11.61
C PRO A 47 -2.90 -14.16 -11.36
N THR A 48 -3.21 -13.18 -12.21
CA THR A 48 -2.81 -11.78 -12.03
C THR A 48 -3.37 -11.19 -10.74
N ASP A 49 -4.65 -11.38 -10.43
CA ASP A 49 -5.25 -10.90 -9.17
C ASP A 49 -4.64 -11.58 -7.94
N TYR A 50 -4.34 -12.88 -8.03
CA TYR A 50 -3.67 -13.61 -6.95
C TYR A 50 -2.26 -13.07 -6.70
N SER A 51 -1.53 -12.71 -7.76
CA SER A 51 -0.21 -12.09 -7.64
C SER A 51 -0.28 -10.73 -6.94
N LEU A 52 -1.32 -9.95 -7.21
CA LEU A 52 -1.59 -8.66 -6.54
C LEU A 52 -1.89 -8.87 -5.04
N CYS A 53 -2.70 -9.88 -4.69
CA CYS A 53 -2.99 -10.24 -3.30
C CYS A 53 -1.73 -10.62 -2.51
N ILE A 54 -0.80 -11.36 -3.13
CA ILE A 54 0.52 -11.66 -2.54
C ILE A 54 1.29 -10.36 -2.33
N GLY A 55 1.25 -9.45 -3.31
CA GLY A 55 1.83 -8.10 -3.21
C GLY A 55 1.31 -7.33 -1.99
N PHE A 56 0.00 -7.27 -1.78
CA PHE A 56 -0.62 -6.60 -0.64
C PHE A 56 -0.23 -7.23 0.70
N SER A 57 -0.20 -8.56 0.77
CA SER A 57 0.24 -9.29 1.95
C SER A 57 1.68 -8.94 2.33
N LEU A 58 2.59 -8.94 1.35
CA LEU A 58 3.99 -8.57 1.56
C LEU A 58 4.14 -7.10 2.01
N GLN A 59 3.43 -6.16 1.38
CA GLN A 59 3.48 -4.76 1.76
C GLN A 59 2.94 -4.52 3.18
N SER A 60 1.85 -5.18 3.56
CA SER A 60 1.34 -5.12 4.93
C SER A 60 2.36 -5.69 5.93
N GLY A 61 3.01 -6.80 5.59
CA GLY A 61 4.09 -7.37 6.40
C GLY A 61 5.28 -6.41 6.57
N THR A 62 5.74 -5.77 5.49
CA THR A 62 6.84 -4.79 5.55
C THR A 62 6.50 -3.58 6.42
N LEU A 63 5.30 -3.02 6.27
CA LEU A 63 4.89 -1.86 7.06
C LEU A 63 4.71 -2.20 8.55
N LEU A 64 4.29 -3.43 8.86
CA LEU A 64 4.25 -3.92 10.23
C LEU A 64 5.66 -4.12 10.81
N LEU A 65 6.61 -4.64 10.03
CA LEU A 65 8.01 -4.74 10.45
C LEU A 65 8.58 -3.35 10.76
N LEU A 66 8.25 -2.36 9.93
CA LEU A 66 8.63 -0.97 10.16
C LEU A 66 8.04 -0.42 11.47
N GLN A 67 6.76 -0.68 11.74
CA GLN A 67 6.12 -0.30 13.01
C GLN A 67 6.81 -0.96 14.22
N CYS A 68 7.22 -2.23 14.09
CA CYS A 68 8.01 -2.94 15.11
C CYS A 68 9.38 -2.30 15.32
N PHE A 69 10.07 -1.91 14.24
CA PHE A 69 11.35 -1.21 14.28
C PHE A 69 11.24 0.14 15.01
N TRP A 70 10.17 0.90 14.78
CA TRP A 70 9.92 2.15 15.50
C TRP A 70 9.69 1.97 16.99
N ASN A 71 8.85 1.01 17.35
CA ASN A 71 8.62 0.67 18.75
C ASN A 71 9.93 0.25 19.44
N TYR A 72 10.81 -0.44 18.72
CA TYR A 72 12.15 -0.76 19.19
C TYR A 72 13.01 0.50 19.42
N LEU A 73 13.11 1.40 18.43
CA LEU A 73 13.92 2.61 18.56
C LEU A 73 13.45 3.50 19.72
N ILE A 74 12.14 3.68 19.87
CA ILE A 74 11.56 4.49 20.96
C ILE A 74 11.93 3.90 22.33
N LYS A 75 11.81 2.57 22.49
CA LYS A 75 12.13 1.90 23.76
C LYS A 75 13.64 1.93 24.05
N LEU A 76 14.48 1.81 23.02
CA LEU A 76 15.93 1.93 23.13
C LEU A 76 16.35 3.33 23.58
N VAL A 77 15.74 4.38 23.03
CA VAL A 77 16.01 5.78 23.42
C VAL A 77 15.46 6.08 24.82
N ALA A 78 14.28 5.55 25.18
CA ALA A 78 13.66 5.75 26.48
C ALA A 78 14.34 4.95 27.62
N GLY A 79 15.40 4.19 27.34
CA GLY A 79 16.05 3.32 28.34
C GLY A 79 15.13 2.21 28.88
N ALA A 80 14.02 1.94 28.20
CA ALA A 80 13.01 0.97 28.61
C ALA A 80 13.41 -0.44 28.16
N ARG A 81 12.97 -1.46 28.90
CA ARG A 81 13.28 -2.86 28.59
C ARG A 81 12.77 -3.22 27.19
N PHE A 82 13.66 -3.81 26.39
CA PHE A 82 13.38 -4.30 25.04
C PHE A 82 12.10 -5.13 25.00
N MET A 83 11.21 -4.78 24.07
CA MET A 83 10.01 -5.49 23.63
C MET A 83 9.43 -6.49 24.65
N SER A 84 8.36 -6.09 25.35
CA SER A 84 7.49 -7.08 25.99
C SER A 84 7.05 -8.11 24.94
N SER A 85 7.36 -9.38 25.18
CA SER A 85 7.04 -10.51 24.30
C SER A 85 5.58 -10.52 23.82
N LYS A 86 4.67 -9.88 24.57
CA LYS A 86 3.25 -9.78 24.26
C LYS A 86 2.95 -8.88 23.06
N GLU A 87 3.55 -7.69 22.98
CA GLU A 87 3.34 -6.77 21.84
C GLU A 87 3.84 -7.41 20.54
N PHE A 88 5.04 -8.01 20.59
CA PHE A 88 5.63 -8.72 19.46
C PHE A 88 4.76 -9.90 19.00
N LYS A 89 4.20 -10.68 19.92
CA LYS A 89 3.26 -11.77 19.61
C LYS A 89 1.99 -11.28 18.93
N VAL A 90 1.40 -10.16 19.39
CA VAL A 90 0.23 -9.55 18.74
C VAL A 90 0.54 -9.16 17.29
N TYR A 91 1.72 -8.59 17.03
CA TYR A 91 2.15 -8.23 15.68
C TYR A 91 2.39 -9.44 14.76
N ILE A 92 3.00 -10.51 15.30
CA ILE A 92 3.16 -11.77 14.55
C ILE A 92 1.80 -12.36 14.20
N ILE A 93 0.89 -12.45 15.17
CA ILE A 93 -0.46 -12.99 14.97
C ILE A 93 -1.19 -12.16 13.91
N TRP A 94 -1.13 -10.82 14.00
CA TRP A 94 -1.72 -9.93 13.00
C TRP A 94 -1.16 -10.17 11.60
N THR A 95 0.15 -10.42 11.47
CA THR A 95 0.79 -10.71 10.17
C THR A 95 0.32 -12.05 9.60
N ILE A 96 0.29 -13.09 10.43
CA ILE A 96 -0.20 -14.42 10.04
C ILE A 96 -1.68 -14.34 9.61
N VAL A 97 -2.49 -13.62 10.37
CA VAL A 97 -3.89 -13.35 10.03
C VAL A 97 -3.99 -12.67 8.67
N ASN A 98 -3.21 -11.61 8.38
CA ASN A 98 -3.24 -10.96 7.07
C ASN A 98 -2.80 -11.88 5.93
N ILE A 99 -1.74 -12.67 6.13
CA ILE A 99 -1.24 -13.63 5.11
C ILE A 99 -2.31 -14.67 4.76
N ILE A 100 -3.13 -15.09 5.72
CA ILE A 100 -4.19 -16.08 5.50
C ILE A 100 -5.48 -15.42 5.01
N LEU A 101 -5.79 -14.23 5.53
CA LEU A 101 -7.05 -13.53 5.27
C LEU A 101 -7.18 -13.13 3.81
N PHE A 102 -6.15 -12.54 3.19
CA PHE A 102 -6.24 -12.08 1.80
C PHE A 102 -6.50 -13.24 0.79
N PRO A 103 -5.77 -14.37 0.84
CA PRO A 103 -6.05 -15.53 0.00
C PRO A 103 -7.43 -16.15 0.26
N VAL A 104 -7.87 -16.21 1.52
CA VAL A 104 -9.19 -16.77 1.87
C VAL A 104 -10.32 -15.87 1.41
N LEU A 105 -10.15 -14.54 1.51
CA LEU A 105 -11.09 -13.56 0.97
C LEU A 105 -11.21 -13.73 -0.56
N GLN A 106 -10.06 -13.79 -1.24
CA GLN A 106 -9.99 -14.01 -2.68
C GLN A 106 -10.68 -15.31 -3.09
N PHE A 107 -10.45 -16.40 -2.35
CA PHE A 107 -11.08 -17.69 -2.59
C PHE A 107 -12.60 -17.66 -2.38
N ASN A 108 -13.08 -16.99 -1.33
CA ASN A 108 -14.50 -16.93 -1.01
C ASN A 108 -15.30 -16.11 -2.04
N PHE A 109 -14.75 -14.98 -2.47
CA PHE A 109 -15.37 -14.12 -3.49
C PHE A 109 -15.13 -14.59 -4.93
N SER A 110 -14.19 -15.53 -5.16
CA SER A 110 -14.02 -16.21 -6.45
C SER A 110 -15.07 -17.29 -6.74
N ARG A 111 -16.07 -17.48 -5.87
CA ARG A 111 -17.18 -18.41 -6.12
C ARG A 111 -18.16 -17.83 -7.15
N LYS A 112 -18.68 -18.67 -8.04
CA LYS A 112 -19.65 -18.33 -9.11
C LYS A 112 -20.98 -17.69 -8.65
N ILE A 113 -21.18 -17.55 -7.35
CA ILE A 113 -22.39 -16.98 -6.74
C ILE A 113 -22.32 -15.45 -6.73
N TYR A 114 -21.12 -14.87 -6.75
CA TYR A 114 -20.90 -13.42 -6.71
C TYR A 114 -20.52 -12.89 -8.10
N ASP A 115 -20.87 -11.63 -8.36
CA ASP A 115 -20.53 -10.94 -9.61
C ASP A 115 -19.00 -10.80 -9.74
N PHE A 116 -18.46 -10.93 -10.95
CA PHE A 116 -17.01 -11.07 -11.21
C PHE A 116 -16.20 -9.92 -10.61
N THR A 117 -16.78 -8.72 -10.55
CA THR A 117 -16.13 -7.51 -10.01
C THR A 117 -15.84 -7.59 -8.51
N TYR A 118 -16.58 -8.41 -7.74
CA TYR A 118 -16.38 -8.52 -6.28
C TYR A 118 -15.07 -9.22 -5.92
N LYS A 119 -14.49 -9.98 -6.85
CA LYS A 119 -13.22 -10.69 -6.66
C LYS A 119 -12.04 -9.74 -6.52
N GLU A 120 -11.99 -8.65 -7.31
CA GLU A 120 -10.95 -7.62 -7.18
C GLU A 120 -11.27 -6.61 -6.06
N ILE A 121 -12.54 -6.20 -5.95
CA ILE A 121 -12.91 -5.05 -5.12
C ILE A 121 -12.85 -5.35 -3.61
N MET A 122 -13.25 -6.55 -3.19
CA MET A 122 -13.36 -6.89 -1.77
C MET A 122 -12.01 -6.91 -1.03
N PRO A 123 -10.95 -7.57 -1.56
CA PRO A 123 -9.62 -7.53 -0.94
C PRO A 123 -9.03 -6.12 -0.86
N GLU A 124 -9.19 -5.32 -1.92
CA GLU A 124 -8.67 -3.95 -1.99
C GLU A 124 -9.37 -3.02 -1.00
N LEU A 125 -10.69 -3.15 -0.85
CA LEU A 125 -11.47 -2.42 0.14
C LEU A 125 -11.05 -2.79 1.57
N PHE A 126 -10.87 -4.08 1.84
CA PHE A 126 -10.44 -4.56 3.16
C PHE A 126 -9.03 -4.05 3.50
N TYR A 127 -8.13 -4.04 2.51
CA TYR A 127 -6.80 -3.47 2.64
C TYR A 127 -6.85 -1.97 2.96
N GLY A 128 -7.63 -1.20 2.21
CA GLY A 128 -7.78 0.24 2.41
C GLY A 128 -8.37 0.60 3.78
N LEU A 129 -9.46 -0.06 4.18
CA LEU A 129 -10.10 0.17 5.47
C LEU A 129 -9.17 -0.15 6.65
N GLY A 130 -8.42 -1.25 6.57
CA GLY A 130 -7.44 -1.62 7.59
C GLY A 130 -6.37 -0.53 7.80
N LYS A 131 -5.94 0.13 6.73
CA LYS A 131 -4.97 1.24 6.78
C LYS A 131 -5.55 2.49 7.45
N ILE A 132 -6.79 2.85 7.12
CA ILE A 132 -7.46 4.01 7.72
C ILE A 132 -7.70 3.79 9.21
N ILE A 133 -8.19 2.61 9.61
CA ILE A 133 -8.40 2.28 11.02
C ILE A 133 -7.08 2.30 11.78
N HIS A 134 -5.99 1.80 11.18
CA HIS A 134 -4.67 1.88 11.78
C HIS A 134 -4.20 3.34 11.94
N HIS A 135 -4.40 4.18 10.92
CA HIS A 135 -4.04 5.60 10.96
C HIS A 135 -4.87 6.38 12.01
N LEU A 136 -6.17 6.10 12.13
CA LEU A 136 -7.07 6.72 13.12
C LEU A 136 -6.77 6.26 14.55
N ASN A 137 -6.45 4.97 14.75
CA ASN A 137 -6.10 4.43 16.05
C ASN A 137 -4.66 4.76 16.48
N ALA A 138 -3.79 5.13 15.55
CA ALA A 138 -2.45 5.65 15.83
C ALA A 138 -2.47 7.11 16.32
N GLY A 139 -3.62 7.59 16.83
CA GLY A 139 -3.81 8.87 17.49
C GLY A 139 -2.65 9.23 18.41
N TYR A 140 -1.94 10.24 17.96
CA TYR A 140 -0.72 10.84 18.48
C TYR A 140 -0.83 11.15 20.00
N LYS A 141 -0.21 10.34 20.85
CA LYS A 141 0.16 10.77 22.21
C LYS A 141 1.53 11.43 22.13
N ASN A 142 1.53 12.75 22.20
CA ASN A 142 2.72 13.57 22.40
C ASN A 142 3.32 13.27 23.78
N ASP A 143 4.30 12.37 23.84
CA ASP A 143 5.31 12.41 24.91
C ASP A 143 6.58 13.02 24.33
N THR A 144 6.64 14.35 24.43
CA THR A 144 7.79 15.19 24.06
C THR A 144 8.88 15.09 25.13
N ALA A 145 9.45 13.90 25.31
CA ALA A 145 10.61 13.71 26.17
C ALA A 145 11.75 13.08 25.36
N PHE A 146 12.81 13.87 25.16
CA PHE A 146 14.09 13.53 24.52
C PHE A 146 14.10 13.36 22.99
N MET A 147 14.03 14.49 22.29
CA MET A 147 14.27 14.56 20.84
C MET A 147 15.76 14.76 20.54
N THR A 148 16.53 13.69 20.41
CA THR A 148 17.86 13.75 19.79
C THR A 148 17.71 14.11 18.31
N HIS A 149 18.56 14.98 17.74
CA HIS A 149 18.47 15.46 16.34
C HIS A 149 18.27 14.34 15.30
N ARG A 150 18.87 13.16 15.54
CA ARG A 150 18.70 11.97 14.69
C ARG A 150 17.28 11.42 14.63
N ILE A 151 16.51 11.54 15.72
CA ILE A 151 15.11 11.06 15.82
C ILE A 151 14.17 11.94 15.00
N ARG A 152 14.47 13.23 14.84
CA ARG A 152 13.62 14.17 14.09
C ARG A 152 13.57 13.83 12.60
N TYR A 153 14.71 13.58 11.94
CA TYR A 153 14.76 13.12 10.55
C TYR A 153 13.84 11.90 10.30
N TYR A 154 13.93 10.98 11.25
CA TYR A 154 13.19 9.74 11.29
C TYR A 154 11.66 9.96 11.48
N GLN A 155 11.27 10.88 12.36
CA GLN A 155 9.87 11.30 12.52
C GLN A 155 9.32 11.98 11.27
N ASP A 156 10.10 12.86 10.63
CA ASP A 156 9.69 13.56 9.42
C ASP A 156 9.43 12.57 8.28
N LEU A 157 10.31 11.58 8.06
CA LEU A 157 10.08 10.52 7.09
C LEU A 157 8.84 9.68 7.41
N ASN A 158 8.57 9.40 8.69
CA ASN A 158 7.42 8.63 9.09
C ASN A 158 6.09 9.41 8.92
N LEU A 159 6.13 10.73 9.10
CA LEU A 159 5.00 11.62 8.82
C LEU A 159 4.69 11.57 7.32
N VAL A 160 5.69 11.76 6.46
CA VAL A 160 5.52 11.69 5.00
C VAL A 160 5.02 10.31 4.59
N LEU A 161 5.57 9.23 5.14
CA LEU A 161 5.10 7.86 4.90
C LEU A 161 3.62 7.69 5.26
N SER A 162 3.19 8.21 6.41
CA SER A 162 1.81 8.12 6.88
C SER A 162 0.85 8.90 5.98
N VAL A 163 1.24 10.10 5.55
CA VAL A 163 0.46 10.91 4.60
C VAL A 163 0.37 10.22 3.24
N SER A 164 1.47 9.69 2.71
CA SER A 164 1.47 8.95 1.45
C SER A 164 0.60 7.69 1.52
N LEU A 165 0.65 6.95 2.63
CA LEU A 165 -0.22 5.78 2.85
C LEU A 165 -1.69 6.17 2.95
N PHE A 166 -2.00 7.29 3.61
CA PHE A 166 -3.36 7.79 3.70
C PHE A 166 -3.91 8.14 2.32
N LEU A 167 -3.17 8.92 1.52
CA LEU A 167 -3.56 9.25 0.15
C LEU A 167 -3.72 8.00 -0.72
N PHE A 168 -2.80 7.04 -0.62
CA PHE A 168 -2.84 5.77 -1.33
C PHE A 168 -4.11 4.98 -0.99
N SER A 169 -4.42 4.86 0.29
CA SER A 169 -5.62 4.17 0.77
C SER A 169 -6.90 4.89 0.35
N THR A 170 -6.97 6.22 0.42
CA THR A 170 -8.15 6.96 -0.02
C THR A 170 -8.45 6.77 -1.51
N ALA A 171 -7.42 6.78 -2.37
CA ALA A 171 -7.58 6.55 -3.80
C ALA A 171 -8.10 5.13 -4.10
N LEU A 172 -7.52 4.11 -3.46
CA LEU A 172 -7.99 2.72 -3.59
C LEU A 172 -9.42 2.51 -3.06
N ILE A 173 -9.74 3.06 -1.88
CA ILE A 173 -11.09 2.95 -1.30
C ILE A 173 -12.12 3.61 -2.20
N THR A 174 -11.79 4.76 -2.80
CA THR A 174 -12.71 5.46 -3.70
C THR A 174 -13.02 4.63 -4.94
N LEU A 175 -12.00 3.97 -5.52
CA LEU A 175 -12.14 3.14 -6.71
C LEU A 175 -12.94 1.85 -6.44
N THR A 176 -12.69 1.23 -5.29
CA THR A 176 -13.38 0.02 -4.82
C THR A 176 -14.83 0.30 -4.40
N ALA A 177 -15.08 1.39 -3.66
CA ALA A 177 -16.42 1.78 -3.24
C ALA A 177 -17.34 2.14 -4.42
N ASP A 178 -16.82 2.82 -5.45
CA ASP A 178 -17.59 3.05 -6.68
C ASP A 178 -17.85 1.75 -7.45
N GLY A 179 -16.89 0.82 -7.46
CA GLY A 179 -17.06 -0.50 -8.08
C GLY A 179 -18.16 -1.35 -7.43
N LEU A 180 -18.41 -1.16 -6.13
CA LEU A 180 -19.50 -1.78 -5.36
C LEU A 180 -20.87 -1.17 -5.62
N THR A 181 -20.92 0.02 -6.21
CA THR A 181 -22.17 0.74 -6.48
C THR A 181 -22.73 0.31 -7.84
N GLU A 182 -24.05 0.10 -7.95
CA GLU A 182 -24.69 -0.33 -9.20
C GLU A 182 -24.42 0.61 -10.38
N THR A 183 -24.26 1.91 -10.13
CA THR A 183 -24.05 2.92 -11.18
C THR A 183 -22.62 3.01 -11.71
N LYS A 184 -21.62 2.48 -10.97
CA LYS A 184 -20.17 2.47 -11.31
C LYS A 184 -19.70 3.76 -12.01
N LYS A 185 -20.04 4.94 -11.47
CA LYS A 185 -19.93 6.22 -12.21
C LYS A 185 -18.47 6.58 -12.48
N LEU A 186 -17.60 6.34 -11.50
CA LEU A 186 -16.18 6.61 -11.58
C LEU A 186 -15.49 5.59 -12.49
N ASN A 187 -15.75 4.29 -12.26
CA ASN A 187 -15.14 3.20 -13.02
C ASN A 187 -15.60 3.13 -14.48
N ARG A 188 -16.78 3.69 -14.78
CA ARG A 188 -17.26 3.79 -16.16
C ARG A 188 -16.56 4.88 -16.96
N SER A 189 -16.05 5.92 -16.28
CA SER A 189 -15.25 6.94 -16.94
C SER A 189 -13.79 6.50 -16.96
N LYS A 190 -13.30 6.15 -18.15
CA LYS A 190 -11.91 5.71 -18.33
C LYS A 190 -10.91 6.72 -17.77
N PHE A 191 -11.18 8.01 -17.94
CA PHE A 191 -10.31 9.07 -17.42
C PHE A 191 -10.16 9.04 -15.88
N TYR A 192 -11.27 8.93 -15.14
CA TYR A 192 -11.21 8.96 -13.67
C TYR A 192 -10.58 7.69 -13.11
N SER A 193 -10.91 6.53 -13.70
CA SER A 193 -10.31 5.25 -13.32
C SER A 193 -8.80 5.25 -13.56
N ASP A 194 -8.35 5.65 -14.75
CA ASP A 194 -6.92 5.71 -15.09
C ASP A 194 -6.16 6.75 -14.26
N PHE A 195 -6.78 7.91 -13.96
CA PHE A 195 -6.18 8.94 -13.10
C PHE A 195 -5.96 8.45 -11.67
N LEU A 196 -6.95 7.78 -11.07
CA LEU A 196 -6.84 7.24 -9.71
C LEU A 196 -5.81 6.11 -9.64
N ILE A 197 -5.80 5.20 -10.61
CA ILE A 197 -4.81 4.11 -10.70
C ILE A 197 -3.40 4.68 -10.85
N CYS A 198 -3.21 5.70 -11.70
CA CYS A 198 -1.94 6.40 -11.83
C CYS A 198 -1.49 7.01 -10.48
N ASN A 199 -2.41 7.65 -9.76
CA ASN A 199 -2.13 8.22 -8.45
C ASN A 199 -1.69 7.16 -7.42
N VAL A 200 -2.39 6.02 -7.38
CA VAL A 200 -2.03 4.84 -6.57
C VAL A 200 -0.61 4.36 -6.89
N ASN A 201 -0.27 4.26 -8.17
CA ASN A 201 1.06 3.79 -8.60
C ASN A 201 2.19 4.76 -8.24
N VAL A 202 1.99 6.07 -8.42
CA VAL A 202 2.97 7.09 -8.03
C VAL A 202 3.17 7.10 -6.51
N LEU A 203 2.08 7.05 -5.74
CA LEU A 203 2.15 7.00 -4.28
C LEU A 203 2.81 5.72 -3.78
N LEU A 204 2.58 4.59 -4.44
CA LEU A 204 3.24 3.34 -4.11
C LEU A 204 4.76 3.42 -4.30
N MET A 205 5.23 4.02 -5.39
CA MET A 205 6.64 4.29 -5.62
C MET A 205 7.22 5.18 -4.52
N ALA A 206 6.53 6.27 -4.17
CA ALA A 206 6.94 7.16 -3.09
C ALA A 206 7.04 6.43 -1.74
N ILE A 207 6.04 5.62 -1.39
CA ILE A 207 6.02 4.80 -0.15
C ILE A 207 7.26 3.91 -0.08
N TRP A 208 7.60 3.19 -1.16
CA TRP A 208 8.77 2.31 -1.15
C TRP A 208 10.10 3.06 -1.07
N ILE A 209 10.22 4.22 -1.72
CA ILE A 209 11.41 5.09 -1.57
C ILE A 209 11.55 5.53 -0.11
N ILE A 210 10.47 5.96 0.54
CA ILE A 210 10.50 6.37 1.95
C ILE A 210 10.86 5.20 2.86
N VAL A 211 10.31 4.00 2.63
CA VAL A 211 10.68 2.80 3.40
C VAL A 211 12.17 2.50 3.26
N ILE A 212 12.74 2.62 2.06
CA ILE A 212 14.18 2.43 1.84
C ILE A 212 14.99 3.50 2.58
N LEU A 213 14.57 4.76 2.55
CA LEU A 213 15.25 5.86 3.25
C LEU A 213 15.24 5.70 4.78
N ILE A 214 14.18 5.09 5.33
CA ILE A 214 14.12 4.77 6.77
C ILE A 214 15.07 3.62 7.11
N LEU A 215 15.17 2.59 6.26
CA LEU A 215 16.06 1.45 6.49
C LEU A 215 17.54 1.76 6.21
N HIS A 216 17.82 2.66 5.27
CA HIS A 216 19.17 3.08 4.86
C HIS A 216 19.36 4.57 5.12
N PRO A 217 19.59 4.97 6.38
CA PRO A 217 19.85 6.37 6.72
C PRO A 217 21.13 6.87 6.07
N LYS A 218 21.11 8.13 5.62
CA LYS A 218 22.27 8.80 5.04
C LYS A 218 23.39 8.88 6.10
N PRO A 219 24.63 8.46 5.80
CA PRO A 219 25.73 8.61 6.75
C PRO A 219 25.98 10.10 7.00
N GLU A 220 26.05 10.50 8.28
CA GLU A 220 26.45 11.86 8.65
C GLU A 220 27.88 12.08 8.16
N THR A 221 28.05 12.95 7.16
CA THR A 221 29.36 13.47 6.79
C THR A 221 29.88 14.23 8.01
N ARG A 222 30.79 13.61 8.77
CA ARG A 222 31.53 14.31 9.80
C ARG A 222 32.39 15.34 9.09
N GLU A 223 31.96 16.60 9.09
CA GLU A 223 32.86 17.71 8.82
C GLU A 223 33.93 17.67 9.91
N THR A 224 35.10 17.13 9.56
CA THR A 224 36.32 17.26 10.36
C THR A 224 36.66 18.73 10.43
N THR A 225 36.19 19.41 11.48
CA THR A 225 36.78 20.67 11.92
C THR A 225 38.24 20.40 12.25
N THR A 226 39.13 20.77 11.33
CA THR A 226 40.56 20.91 11.59
C THR A 226 40.76 21.81 12.81
N PRO A 227 41.52 21.39 13.83
CA PRO A 227 41.79 22.24 14.98
C PRO A 227 42.60 23.46 14.53
N ASP A 228 42.08 24.63 14.86
CA ASP A 228 42.73 25.93 14.65
C ASP A 228 44.00 25.98 15.50
N VAL A 229 45.16 25.87 14.85
CA VAL A 229 46.47 26.01 15.49
C VAL A 229 46.66 27.48 15.84
N LYS A 230 46.24 27.86 17.05
CA LYS A 230 46.65 29.12 17.65
C LYS A 230 48.16 29.08 17.86
N ASN A 231 48.87 29.76 16.97
CA ASN A 231 50.27 30.13 17.13
C ASN A 231 50.44 30.90 18.44
N ILE A 232 51.13 30.29 19.40
CA ILE A 232 51.69 30.98 20.56
C ILE A 232 53.04 31.52 20.10
N VAL A 233 53.12 32.85 19.95
CA VAL A 233 54.37 33.62 19.94
C VAL A 233 54.50 34.28 21.30
#